data_AF-A0A1I1L5J1-F1
#
_entry.id   AF-A0A1I1L5J1-F1
#
_cell.length_a   1.000
_cell.length_b   1.000
_cell.length_c   1.000
_cell.angle_alpha   90.00
_cell.angle_beta   90.00
_cell.angle_gamma   90.00
#
_symmetry.space_group_name_H-M   'P 1'
#
loop_
_entity.id
_entity.type
_entity.pdbx_description
1 polymer ?
#
loop_
_entity_poly.entity_id
_entity_poly.type
_entity_poly.pdbx_seq_one_letter_code
_entity_poly.pdbx_strand_id
1 'polypeptide(L)' 'MYERKIPLNLNCGLDLIGEVLYGKWKIRLLWFINEGNKRPSELQRKIPDASRRVLNIQLKVSAL' A
#
# COMPACT_ATOMS: atom_id res chain seq x y z
N MET A 1 8.37 -5.77 -16.26
CA MET A 1 7.47 -4.80 -15.61
C MET A 1 6.05 -5.28 -15.86
N TYR A 2 5.14 -5.24 -14.88
CA TYR A 2 3.74 -5.63 -15.16
C TYR A 2 3.08 -4.51 -15.94
N GLU A 3 2.63 -4.79 -17.16
CA GLU A 3 1.87 -3.84 -17.96
C GLU A 3 0.38 -3.99 -17.71
N ARG A 4 -0.27 -2.87 -17.38
CA ARG A 4 -1.71 -2.84 -17.15
C ARG A 4 -2.43 -2.93 -18.48
N LYS A 5 -3.41 -3.83 -18.56
CA LYS A 5 -4.29 -3.95 -19.74
C LYS A 5 -5.18 -2.74 -19.97
N ILE A 6 -5.50 -2.00 -18.91
CA ILE A 6 -6.33 -0.79 -18.95
C ILE A 6 -5.45 0.39 -18.51
N PRO A 7 -5.22 1.38 -19.39
CA PRO A 7 -4.46 2.56 -19.05
C PRO A 7 -5.21 3.37 -17.99
N LEU A 8 -4.46 3.96 -17.06
CA LEU A 8 -5.04 4.85 -16.06
C LEU A 8 -5.43 6.17 -16.73
N ASN A 9 -6.68 6.60 -16.56
CA ASN A 9 -7.11 7.91 -17.01
C ASN A 9 -6.83 8.93 -15.90
N LEU A 10 -5.73 9.68 -16.05
CA LEU A 10 -5.30 10.67 -15.05
C LEU A 10 -6.23 11.91 -14.99
N ASN A 11 -7.17 12.07 -15.92
CA ASN A 11 -8.14 13.17 -15.91
C ASN A 11 -9.34 12.89 -14.99
N CYS A 12 -9.45 11.68 -14.44
CA CYS A 12 -10.47 11.30 -13.48
C CYS A 12 -9.86 11.15 -12.08
N GLY A 13 -10.25 12.03 -11.15
CA GLY A 13 -9.77 11.95 -9.76
C GLY A 13 -10.11 10.62 -9.07
N LEU A 14 -11.20 9.96 -9.47
CA LEU A 14 -11.58 8.66 -8.96
C LEU A 14 -10.57 7.57 -9.36
N ASP A 15 -10.10 7.59 -10.60
CA ASP A 15 -9.10 6.62 -11.10
C ASP A 15 -7.75 6.82 -10.41
N LEU A 16 -7.39 8.08 -10.15
CA LEU A 16 -6.18 8.42 -9.39
C LEU A 16 -6.26 7.93 -7.94
N ILE A 17 -7.37 8.18 -7.25
CA ILE A 17 -7.62 7.67 -5.89
C ILE A 17 -7.59 6.15 -5.89
N GLY A 18 -8.21 5.55 -6.90
CA GLY A 18 -8.17 4.11 -7.12
C GLY A 18 -6.73 3.60 -7.17
N GLU A 19 -5.84 4.27 -7.90
CA GLU A 19 -4.46 3.80 -7.99
C GLU A 19 -3.70 3.85 -6.66
N VAL A 20 -3.96 4.90 -5.87
CA VAL A 20 -3.31 5.08 -4.58
C VAL A 20 -3.88 4.11 -3.53
N LEU A 21 -5.19 3.90 -3.51
CA LEU A 21 -5.88 3.16 -2.45
C LEU A 21 -6.17 1.70 -2.78
N TYR A 22 -6.32 1.33 -4.05
CA TYR A 22 -6.60 -0.05 -4.44
C TYR A 22 -5.42 -0.97 -4.16
N GLY A 23 -5.77 -2.17 -3.70
CA GLY A 23 -4.84 -3.22 -3.33
C GLY A 23 -5.18 -3.76 -1.95
N LYS A 24 -5.06 -5.08 -1.79
CA LYS A 24 -5.42 -5.80 -0.56
C LYS A 24 -4.80 -5.19 0.72
N TRP A 25 -3.62 -4.59 0.58
CA TRP A 25 -2.78 -4.13 1.68
C TRP A 25 -2.70 -2.61 1.84
N LYS A 26 -2.84 -1.82 0.77
CA LYS A 26 -2.58 -0.36 0.80
C LYS A 26 -3.46 0.36 1.82
N ILE A 27 -4.77 0.15 1.76
CA ILE A 27 -5.71 0.83 2.66
C ILE A 27 -5.55 0.40 4.12
N ARG A 28 -5.28 -0.89 4.37
CA ARG A 28 -5.00 -1.40 5.72
C ARG A 28 -3.71 -0.83 6.29
N LEU A 29 -2.66 -0.74 5.48
CA LEU A 29 -1.39 -0.15 5.88
C LEU A 29 -1.57 1.34 6.22
N LEU A 30 -2.23 2.11 5.37
CA LEU A 30 -2.51 3.53 5.61
C LEU A 30 -3.29 3.75 6.91
N TRP A 31 -4.30 2.91 7.17
CA TRP A 31 -5.07 2.95 8.41
C TRP A 31 -4.19 2.76 9.66
N PHE A 32 -3.39 1.69 9.72
CA PHE A 32 -2.57 1.43 10.90
C PHE A 32 -1.40 2.40 11.07
N ILE A 33 -0.88 2.96 9.97
CA ILE A 33 0.10 4.05 10.01
C ILE A 33 -0.53 5.31 10.59
N ASN A 34 -1.76 5.63 10.20
CA ASN A 34 -2.52 6.75 10.77
C ASN A 34 -2.79 6.57 12.27
N GLU A 35 -3.01 5.35 12.74
CA GLU A 35 -3.08 5.03 14.18
C GLU A 35 -1.73 5.12 14.91
N GLY A 36 -0.62 5.34 14.19
CA GLY A 36 0.71 5.56 14.77
C GLY A 36 1.66 4.36 14.72
N ASN A 37 1.28 3.24 14.09
CA ASN A 37 2.16 2.08 13.92
C ASN A 37 3.16 2.35 12.80
N LYS A 38 4.40 2.70 13.15
CA LYS A 38 5.43 3.12 12.18
C LYS A 38 6.46 2.04 11.92
N ARG A 39 6.68 1.10 12.86
CA ARG A 39 7.68 0.05 12.68
C ARG A 39 7.08 -1.13 11.89
N PRO A 40 7.80 -1.73 10.94
CA PRO A 40 7.31 -2.90 10.19
C PRO A 40 6.88 -4.08 11.08
N SER A 41 7.52 -4.25 12.24
CA SER A 41 7.15 -5.27 13.22
C SER A 41 5.79 -5.02 13.88
N GLU A 42 5.42 -3.75 14.12
CA GLU A 42 4.11 -3.36 14.66
C GLU A 42 3.01 -3.61 13.62
N LEU A 43 3.26 -3.19 12.38
CA LEU A 43 2.36 -3.43 11.26
C LEU A 43 2.16 -4.92 10.99
N GLN A 44 3.21 -5.74 11.09
CA GLN A 44 3.10 -7.19 10.95
C GLN A 44 2.22 -7.82 12.05
N ARG A 45 2.29 -7.31 13.29
CA ARG A 45 1.44 -7.80 14.39
C ARG A 45 -0.03 -7.43 14.18
N LYS A 46 -0.31 -6.25 13.60
CA LYS A 46 -1.68 -5.79 13.29
C LYS A 46 -2.26 -6.44 12.03
N ILE A 47 -1.40 -6.83 11.09
CA ILE A 47 -1.79 -7.44 9.82
C ILE A 47 -1.08 -8.81 9.69
N PRO A 48 -1.49 -9.83 10.47
CA PRO A 48 -0.82 -11.13 10.47
C PRO A 48 -0.86 -11.84 9.11
N ASP A 49 -1.89 -11.58 8.30
CA ASP A 49 -2.05 -12.11 6.95
C ASP A 49 -1.02 -11.54 5.95
N ALA A 50 -0.42 -10.39 6.26
CA ALA A 50 0.61 -9.78 5.45
C ALA A 50 1.98 -10.38 5.82
N SER A 51 2.55 -11.15 4.89
CA SER A 51 3.91 -11.67 5.09
C SER A 51 4.93 -10.54 5.16
N ARG A 52 6.09 -10.79 5.80
CA ARG A 52 7.20 -9.82 5.84
C ARG A 52 7.60 -9.33 4.45
N ARG A 53 7.57 -10.22 3.46
CA ARG A 53 7.86 -9.88 2.06
C ARG A 53 6.85 -8.88 1.52
N VAL A 54 5.55 -9.06 1.78
CA VAL A 54 4.50 -8.12 1.37
C VAL A 54 4.73 -6.76 2.00
N LEU A 55 4.96 -6.69 3.31
CA LEU A 55 5.23 -5.43 4.00
C LEU A 55 6.46 -4.72 3.43
N ASN A 56 7.55 -5.44 3.19
CA ASN A 56 8.78 -4.89 2.60
C ASN A 56 8.60 -4.39 1.16
N ILE A 57 7.68 -4.99 0.39
CA ILE A 57 7.36 -4.53 -0.97
C ILE A 57 6.46 -3.29 -0.92
N GLN A 58 5.48 -3.26 -0.02
CA GLN A 58 4.50 -2.17 0.06
C GLN A 58 5.06 -0.91 0.73
N LEU A 59 5.96 -1.06 1.71
CA LEU A 59 6.58 0.04 2.46
C LEU A 59 7.91 0.52 1.82
N LYS A 60 8.15 0.16 0.55
CA LYS A 60 9.46 0.31 -0.09
C LYS A 60 9.72 1.72 -0.64
N VAL A 61 9.57 2.76 0.19
CA VAL A 61 9.97 4.17 0.01
C VAL A 61 9.93 4.77 1.44
N SER A 62 10.99 5.15 2.15
CA SER A 62 12.06 6.09 1.83
C SER A 62 13.42 5.63 2.40
N ALA A 63 14.36 5.33 1.51
CA ALA A 63 15.80 5.34 1.80
C ALA A 63 16.47 6.06 0.62
N LEU A 64 16.13 7.34 0.50
CA LEU A 64 16.85 8.40 -0.20
C LEU A 64 16.71 9.64 0.68
#